data_AF-A0A848YHS0-F1
#
_entry.id   AF-A0A848YHS0-F1
#
_cell.length_a   1.000
_cell.length_b   1.000
_cell.length_c   1.000
_cell.angle_alpha   90.00
_cell.angle_beta   90.00
_cell.angle_gamma   90.00
#
_symmetry.space_group_name_H-M   'P 1'
#
loop_
_entity.id
_entity.type
_entity.pdbx_description
1 polymer ?
#
loop_
_entity_poly.entity_id
_entity_poly.type
_entity_poly.pdbx_seq_one_letter_code
_entity_poly.pdbx_strand_id
1 'polypeptide(L)'
;MEDYAIVQKRLGIRRAVLVQPNAYQDDNRCLEASLGSLGEDARGVAVIWPNVSDAELERLHRLGVRGARIMDIGPGAVTSEHLIAVSERISSSGWHVIVQFNGREIADYEQKLSAVSGSYVIDHT
;
A
#
# COMPACT_ATOMS: atom_id res chain seq x y z
N MET A 1 4.34 -8.93 15.67
CA MET A 1 5.69 -8.61 15.15
C MET A 1 6.76 -9.61 15.58
N GLU A 2 6.61 -10.27 16.72
CA GLU A 2 7.57 -11.27 17.23
C GLU A 2 7.86 -12.39 16.23
N ASP A 3 6.83 -13.02 15.66
CA ASP A 3 7.00 -14.07 14.65
C ASP A 3 7.74 -13.58 13.40
N TYR A 4 7.43 -12.37 12.95
CA TYR A 4 8.11 -11.78 11.79
C TYR A 4 9.60 -11.50 12.08
N ALA A 5 9.96 -11.09 13.30
CA ALA A 5 11.35 -10.86 13.68
C ALA A 5 12.20 -12.14 13.61
N ILE A 6 11.60 -13.31 13.92
CA ILE A 6 12.26 -14.61 13.76
C ILE A 6 12.60 -14.85 12.28
N VAL A 7 11.63 -14.59 11.38
CA VAL A 7 11.82 -14.71 9.93
C VAL A 7 12.90 -13.74 9.43
N GLN A 8 12.86 -12.48 9.86
CA GLN A 8 13.85 -11.47 9.48
C GLN A 8 15.26 -11.91 9.86
N LYS A 9 15.46 -12.35 11.11
CA LYS A 9 16.76 -12.84 11.59
C LYS A 9 17.24 -14.05 10.79
N ARG A 10 16.35 -15.01 10.53
CA ARG A 10 16.69 -16.24 9.80
C ARG A 10 17.10 -15.96 8.36
N LEU A 11 16.46 -15.00 7.70
CA LEU A 11 16.69 -14.67 6.29
C LEU A 11 17.69 -13.50 6.09
N GLY A 12 18.20 -12.89 7.16
CA GLY A 12 19.08 -11.72 7.07
C GLY A 12 18.36 -10.47 6.53
N ILE A 13 17.03 -10.40 6.64
CA ILE A 13 16.24 -9.26 6.17
C ILE A 13 16.37 -8.12 7.18
N ARG A 14 16.86 -6.97 6.71
CA ARG A 14 16.98 -5.76 7.53
C ARG A 14 15.82 -4.78 7.40
N ARG A 15 15.15 -4.74 6.25
CA ARG A 15 14.09 -3.77 5.96
C ARG A 15 12.83 -4.48 5.50
N ALA A 16 11.68 -3.93 5.85
CA ALA A 16 10.38 -4.51 5.53
C ALA A 16 9.44 -3.49 4.89
N VAL A 17 8.59 -3.96 3.97
CA VAL A 17 7.39 -3.23 3.56
C VAL A 17 6.19 -3.98 4.09
N LEU A 18 5.43 -3.34 4.98
CA LEU A 18 4.21 -3.89 5.56
C LEU A 18 3.03 -3.42 4.71
N VAL A 19 2.23 -4.35 4.21
CA VAL A 19 1.09 -4.04 3.34
C VAL A 19 -0.21 -4.35 4.09
N GLN A 20 -1.14 -3.40 4.10
CA GLN A 20 -2.45 -3.53 4.73
C GLN A 20 -3.18 -4.76 4.20
N PRO A 21 -3.54 -5.75 5.04
CA PRO A 21 -4.21 -6.97 4.60
C PRO A 21 -5.72 -6.75 4.43
N ASN A 22 -6.36 -7.56 3.56
CA ASN A 22 -7.82 -7.48 3.33
C ASN A 22 -8.63 -7.73 4.61
N ALA A 23 -8.10 -8.47 5.58
CA ALA A 23 -8.80 -8.80 6.83
C ALA A 23 -9.23 -7.57 7.63
N TYR A 24 -8.50 -6.46 7.52
CA TYR A 24 -8.78 -5.21 8.23
C TYR A 24 -9.43 -4.14 7.35
N GLN A 25 -9.69 -4.44 6.07
CA GLN A 25 -10.25 -3.48 5.11
C GLN A 25 -9.51 -2.13 5.17
N ASP A 26 -10.21 -1.03 5.38
CA ASP A 26 -9.67 0.33 5.47
C ASP A 26 -9.20 0.75 6.88
N ASP A 27 -9.27 -0.16 7.86
CA ASP A 27 -8.73 0.06 9.20
C ASP A 27 -7.21 -0.20 9.24
N ASN A 28 -6.44 0.86 9.00
CA ASN A 28 -4.98 0.80 9.00
C ASN A 28 -4.34 0.66 10.40
N ARG A 29 -5.09 0.61 11.51
CA ARG A 29 -4.52 0.66 12.86
C ARG A 29 -3.54 -0.48 13.17
N CYS A 30 -3.78 -1.68 12.63
CA CYS A 30 -2.86 -2.81 12.78
C CYS A 30 -1.52 -2.57 12.04
N LEU A 31 -1.59 -2.03 10.82
CA LEU A 31 -0.42 -1.60 10.06
C LEU A 31 0.35 -0.51 10.82
N GLU A 32 -0.34 0.51 11.31
CA GLU A 32 0.26 1.62 12.07
C GLU A 32 0.98 1.15 13.33
N ALA A 33 0.36 0.27 14.13
CA ALA A 33 0.98 -0.32 15.30
C ALA A 33 2.25 -1.11 14.94
N SER A 34 2.20 -1.83 13.81
CA SER A 34 3.33 -2.62 13.33
C SER A 34 4.49 -1.75 12.82
N LEU A 35 4.19 -0.63 12.15
CA LEU A 35 5.19 0.38 11.77
C LEU A 35 5.83 1.03 13.00
N GLY A 36 5.03 1.36 14.02
CA GLY A 36 5.55 1.87 15.28
C GLY A 36 6.52 0.90 15.97
N SER A 37 6.27 -0.41 15.86
CA SER A 37 7.15 -1.45 16.42
C SER A 37 8.46 -1.64 15.65
N LEU A 38 8.47 -1.44 14.33
CA LEU A 38 9.68 -1.64 13.50
C LEU A 38 10.46 -0.34 13.25
N GLY A 39 9.85 0.82 13.48
CA GLY A 39 10.49 2.12 13.32
C GLY A 39 11.02 2.35 11.91
N GLU A 40 12.25 2.87 11.83
CA GLU A 40 12.86 3.29 10.56
C GLU A 40 13.14 2.14 9.58
N ASP A 41 13.23 0.90 10.08
CA ASP A 41 13.48 -0.29 9.28
C ASP A 41 12.24 -0.78 8.50
N ALA A 42 11.07 -0.15 8.69
CA ALA A 42 9.85 -0.48 7.95
C ALA A 42 9.25 0.70 7.19
N ARG A 43 8.58 0.39 6.09
CA ARG A 43 7.64 1.29 5.41
C ARG A 43 6.29 0.62 5.23
N GLY A 44 5.24 1.42 5.13
CA GLY A 44 3.87 0.93 5.03
C GLY A 44 3.25 1.17 3.66
N VAL A 45 2.37 0.26 3.25
CA VAL A 45 1.36 0.49 2.22
C VAL A 45 -0.01 0.37 2.88
N ALA A 46 -0.72 1.48 2.94
CA ALA A 46 -2.02 1.60 3.60
C ALA A 46 -3.17 1.49 2.59
N VAL A 47 -4.39 1.28 3.09
CA VAL A 47 -5.59 1.57 2.30
C VAL A 47 -5.89 3.06 2.40
N ILE A 48 -6.01 3.74 1.26
CA ILE A 48 -6.21 5.18 1.15
C ILE A 48 -7.40 5.45 0.23
N TRP A 49 -8.37 6.22 0.72
CA TRP A 49 -9.50 6.70 -0.07
C TRP A 49 -9.19 8.04 -0.76
N PRO A 50 -9.79 8.33 -1.94
CA PRO A 50 -9.57 9.61 -2.63
C PRO A 50 -9.86 10.86 -1.80
N ASN A 51 -10.80 10.76 -0.85
CA ASN A 51 -11.22 11.85 0.03
C ASN A 51 -10.38 12.00 1.31
N VAL A 52 -9.29 11.25 1.46
CA VAL A 52 -8.38 11.36 2.61
C VAL A 52 -7.91 12.82 2.77
N SER A 53 -7.81 13.31 4.00
CA SER A 53 -7.35 14.68 4.28
C SER A 53 -5.82 14.81 4.19
N ASP A 54 -5.33 16.02 3.95
CA ASP A 54 -3.88 16.26 3.90
C ASP A 54 -3.22 15.98 5.26
N ALA A 55 -3.92 16.35 6.35
CA ALA A 55 -3.46 16.07 7.70
C ALA A 55 -3.30 14.56 7.96
N GLU A 56 -4.19 13.74 7.42
CA GLU A 56 -4.11 12.30 7.57
C GLU A 56 -3.00 11.69 6.72
N LEU A 57 -2.83 12.13 5.47
CA LEU A 57 -1.68 11.71 4.65
C LEU A 57 -0.36 12.09 5.31
N GLU A 58 -0.25 13.29 5.86
CA GLU A 58 0.96 13.73 6.55
C GLU A 58 1.22 12.92 7.82
N ARG A 59 0.17 12.57 8.59
CA ARG A 59 0.27 11.69 9.77
C ARG A 59 0.79 10.31 9.38
N LEU A 60 0.19 9.69 8.36
CA LEU A 60 0.61 8.38 7.84
C LEU A 60 2.03 8.45 7.25
N HIS A 61 2.40 9.56 6.59
CA HIS A 61 3.75 9.79 6.08
C HIS A 61 4.77 9.80 7.22
N ARG A 62 4.50 10.50 8.32
CA ARG A 62 5.36 10.52 9.50
C ARG A 62 5.49 9.14 10.16
N LEU A 63 4.43 8.33 10.12
CA LEU A 63 4.46 6.93 10.61
C LEU A 63 5.23 5.96 9.68
N GLY A 64 5.59 6.39 8.47
CA GLY A 64 6.38 5.57 7.54
C GLY A 64 5.58 4.97 6.38
N VAL A 65 4.31 5.32 6.19
CA VAL A 65 3.54 4.92 5.00
C VAL A 65 4.12 5.62 3.76
N ARG A 66 4.30 4.87 2.67
CA ARG A 66 4.85 5.36 1.39
C ARG A 66 4.08 4.85 0.17
N GLY A 67 2.94 4.19 0.38
CA GLY A 67 2.10 3.76 -0.71
C GLY A 67 0.66 3.47 -0.32
N ALA A 68 -0.18 3.36 -1.34
CA ALA A 68 -1.59 3.00 -1.23
C ALA A 68 -1.87 1.67 -1.95
N ARG A 69 -2.72 0.84 -1.36
CA ARG A 69 -3.07 -0.48 -1.90
C ARG A 69 -4.36 -0.43 -2.71
N ILE A 70 -4.31 -1.00 -3.91
CA ILE A 70 -5.43 -1.25 -4.82
C ILE A 70 -5.56 -2.77 -5.01
N MET A 71 -6.72 -3.34 -4.68
CA MET A 71 -6.92 -4.79 -4.63
C MET A 71 -8.23 -5.20 -5.31
N ASP A 72 -8.11 -5.86 -6.46
CA ASP A 72 -9.22 -6.38 -7.27
C ASP A 72 -9.39 -7.90 -7.15
N ILE A 73 -8.62 -8.56 -6.27
CA ILE A 73 -8.81 -9.99 -5.96
C ILE A 73 -9.59 -10.13 -4.64
N GLY A 74 -10.80 -10.66 -4.71
CA GLY A 74 -11.65 -10.84 -3.52
C GLY A 74 -12.12 -9.50 -2.92
N PRO A 75 -12.48 -9.45 -1.62
CA PRO A 75 -13.01 -8.23 -0.99
C PRO A 75 -11.86 -7.26 -0.63
N GLY A 76 -11.34 -6.57 -1.63
CA GLY A 76 -10.44 -5.43 -1.44
C GLY A 76 -11.21 -4.19 -0.99
N ALA A 77 -10.64 -3.42 -0.06
CA ALA A 77 -11.27 -2.20 0.45
C ALA A 77 -11.34 -1.08 -0.61
N VAL A 78 -10.28 -0.95 -1.43
CA VAL A 78 -10.19 0.00 -2.53
C VAL A 78 -9.77 -0.76 -3.79
N THR A 79 -10.59 -0.65 -4.84
CA THR A 79 -10.45 -1.35 -6.12
C THR A 79 -9.87 -0.44 -7.20
N SER A 80 -9.60 -0.98 -8.39
CA SER A 80 -9.07 -0.17 -9.51
C SER A 80 -10.03 0.90 -10.02
N GLU A 81 -11.30 0.90 -9.60
CA GLU A 81 -12.23 2.01 -9.85
C GLU A 81 -11.72 3.33 -9.26
N HIS A 82 -10.96 3.27 -8.16
CA HIS A 82 -10.38 4.44 -7.50
C HIS A 82 -8.90 4.65 -7.80
N LEU A 83 -8.28 3.80 -8.62
CA LEU A 83 -6.82 3.80 -8.87
C LEU A 83 -6.29 5.20 -9.23
N ILE A 84 -6.91 5.85 -10.23
CA ILE A 84 -6.44 7.14 -10.73
C ILE A 84 -6.58 8.21 -9.66
N ALA A 85 -7.76 8.33 -9.05
CA ALA A 85 -8.03 9.32 -8.01
C ALA A 85 -7.12 9.14 -6.78
N VAL A 86 -6.86 7.89 -6.37
CA VAL A 86 -5.90 7.59 -5.29
C VAL A 86 -4.48 7.96 -5.69
N SER A 87 -4.06 7.61 -6.92
CA SER A 87 -2.71 7.93 -7.39
C SER A 87 -2.44 9.44 -7.44
N GLU A 88 -3.40 10.22 -7.92
CA GLU A 88 -3.35 11.68 -7.92
C GLU A 88 -3.27 12.21 -6.49
N ARG A 89 -4.12 11.68 -5.60
CA ARG A 89 -4.22 12.11 -4.21
C ARG A 89 -2.93 11.95 -3.41
N ILE A 90 -2.18 10.87 -3.65
CA ILE A 90 -0.94 10.55 -2.93
C ILE A 90 0.33 11.06 -3.63
N SER A 91 0.22 11.52 -4.89
CA SER A 91 1.37 11.90 -5.74
C SER A 91 2.24 12.99 -5.09
N SER A 92 1.63 14.00 -4.46
CA SER A 92 2.33 15.10 -3.78
C SER A 92 3.17 14.63 -2.59
N SER A 93 2.86 13.46 -2.03
CA SER A 93 3.60 12.85 -0.92
C SER A 93 4.78 12.00 -1.40
N GLY A 94 5.00 11.88 -2.71
CA GLY A 94 6.02 11.02 -3.32
C GLY A 94 5.76 9.53 -3.12
N TRP A 95 4.49 9.16 -2.93
CA TRP A 95 4.08 7.77 -2.70
C TRP A 95 3.83 7.03 -4.03
N HIS A 96 3.68 5.72 -3.94
CA HIS A 96 3.31 4.86 -5.06
C HIS A 96 2.01 4.11 -4.77
N VAL A 97 1.37 3.60 -5.82
CA VAL A 97 0.28 2.61 -5.67
C VAL A 97 0.84 1.20 -5.85
N ILE A 98 0.35 0.24 -5.08
CA ILE A 98 0.50 -1.19 -5.38
C ILE A 98 -0.84 -1.69 -5.89
N VAL A 99 -0.83 -2.37 -7.03
CA VAL A 99 -2.04 -2.82 -7.73
C VAL A 99 -2.01 -4.32 -7.88
N GLN A 100 -3.04 -4.99 -7.36
CA GLN A 100 -3.21 -6.44 -7.42
C GLN A 100 -4.54 -6.78 -8.11
N PHE A 101 -4.46 -7.57 -9.17
CA PHE A 101 -5.59 -7.99 -10.00
C PHE A 101 -5.29 -9.37 -10.62
N ASN A 102 -6.26 -9.97 -11.31
CA ASN A 102 -6.05 -11.22 -12.03
C ASN A 102 -5.08 -11.00 -13.20
N GLY A 103 -3.85 -11.54 -13.12
CA GLY A 103 -2.81 -11.33 -14.13
C GLY A 103 -3.19 -11.76 -15.55
N ARG A 104 -4.21 -12.62 -15.73
CA ARG A 104 -4.76 -12.96 -17.06
C ARG A 104 -5.40 -11.77 -17.78
N GLU A 105 -5.78 -10.74 -17.02
CA GLU A 105 -6.45 -9.53 -17.50
C GLU A 105 -5.47 -8.37 -17.65
N ILE A 106 -4.15 -8.59 -17.59
CA ILE A 106 -3.15 -7.50 -17.59
C ILE A 106 -3.25 -6.56 -18.81
N ALA A 107 -3.66 -7.06 -19.97
CA ALA A 107 -3.91 -6.24 -21.14
C ALA A 107 -5.04 -5.21 -20.91
N ASP A 108 -6.06 -5.57 -20.13
CA ASP A 108 -7.18 -4.68 -19.79
C ASP A 108 -6.78 -3.59 -18.78
N TYR A 109 -5.66 -3.79 -18.07
CA TYR A 109 -5.12 -2.82 -17.12
C TYR A 109 -4.10 -1.86 -17.75
N GLU A 110 -3.64 -2.09 -18.99
CA GLU A 110 -2.60 -1.28 -19.63
C GLU A 110 -2.95 0.22 -19.62
N GLN A 111 -4.17 0.56 -20.06
CA GLN A 111 -4.63 1.96 -20.09
C GLN A 111 -4.74 2.56 -18.69
N LYS A 112 -5.26 1.81 -17.72
CA LYS A 112 -5.40 2.27 -16.32
C LYS A 112 -4.02 2.51 -15.68
N LEU A 113 -3.08 1.58 -15.85
CA LEU A 113 -1.73 1.67 -15.31
C LEU A 113 -0.95 2.82 -15.94
N SER A 114 -1.10 3.05 -17.25
CA SER A 114 -0.45 4.15 -17.95
C SER A 114 -0.96 5.54 -17.52
N ALA A 115 -2.15 5.61 -16.95
CA ALA A 115 -2.76 6.84 -16.43
C ALA A 115 -2.44 7.12 -14.96
N VAL A 116 -1.73 6.23 -14.26
CA VAL A 116 -1.35 6.41 -12.86
C VAL A 116 -0.44 7.63 -12.72
N SER A 117 -0.78 8.50 -11.75
CA SER A 117 0.11 9.58 -11.33
C SER A 117 1.22 9.03 -10.43
N GLY A 118 2.47 9.14 -10.87
CA GLY A 118 3.63 8.66 -10.12
C GLY A 118 3.99 7.21 -10.43
N SER A 119 4.59 6.52 -9.45
CA SER A 119 5.02 5.12 -9.63
C SER A 119 3.94 4.15 -9.19
N TYR A 120 3.94 2.96 -9.81
CA TYR A 120 3.14 1.83 -9.37
C TYR A 120 3.97 0.55 -9.26
N VAL A 121 3.44 -0.42 -8.52
CA VAL A 121 3.95 -1.79 -8.43
C VAL A 121 2.82 -2.74 -8.82
N ILE A 122 3.07 -3.67 -9.74
CA ILE A 122 2.16 -4.78 -10.03
C ILE A 122 2.48 -5.91 -9.07
N ASP A 123 1.49 -6.33 -8.29
CA ASP A 123 1.67 -7.32 -7.24
C ASP A 123 1.49 -8.75 -7.78
N HIS A 124 2.43 -9.65 -7.47
CA HIS A 124 2.36 -11.10 -7.76
C HIS A 124 2.07 -11.47 -9.23
N THR A 125 3.03 -11.18 -10.11
CA THR A 125 3.00 -11.52 -11.55
C THR A 125 3.00 -13.02 -11.83
#